data_AF-A0A383B566-F1
#
_entry.id   AF-A0A383B566-F1
#
_cell.length_a   1.000
_cell.length_b   1.000
_cell.length_c   1.000
_cell.angle_alpha   90.00
_cell.angle_beta   90.00
_cell.angle_gamma   90.00
#
_symmetry.space_group_name_H-M   'P 1'
#
loop_
_entity.id
_entity.type
_entity.pdbx_description
1 polymer ?
#
loop_
_entity_poly.entity_id
_entity_poly.type
_entity_poly.pdbx_seq_one_letter_code
_entity_poly.pdbx_strand_id
1 'polypeptide(L)'
;SNFKKHFKENRQTGHPKLPDPRYMFIHEPISYWVGNGTIPEDFQWITIVRNPYSRLVSWYYFLKRQTIDPVTGGHAFGKRKSLEFQNNYYTFENFIRSNALSVSTGGIMWENFERAGGLWRRGWTQSRFIEGDHKVRIFHIENLSELEDFAGFKFKHTRHNTSFSGPWEDHYTKETRDIVYERYREDFENFGYDR
;
A
#
# COMPACT_ATOMS: atom_id res chain seq x y z
N SER A 1 11.92 16.47 -20.25
CA SER A 1 10.63 15.99 -19.74
C SER A 1 9.83 17.17 -19.20
N ASN A 2 8.50 17.07 -19.21
CA ASN A 2 7.61 18.07 -18.61
C ASN A 2 7.91 18.31 -17.12
N PHE A 3 8.43 17.31 -16.40
CA PHE A 3 8.86 17.42 -15.01
C PHE A 3 9.98 18.45 -14.79
N LYS A 4 11.03 18.45 -15.64
CA LYS A 4 12.12 19.44 -15.56
C LYS A 4 11.68 20.85 -15.99
N LYS A 5 10.63 20.94 -16.81
CA LYS A 5 10.04 22.22 -17.23
C LYS A 5 9.19 22.81 -16.09
N HIS A 6 8.33 22.01 -15.46
CA HIS A 6 7.59 22.38 -14.24
C HIS A 6 8.52 22.79 -13.08
N PHE A 7 9.62 22.06 -12.85
CA PHE A 7 10.60 22.42 -11.81
C PHE A 7 11.34 23.73 -12.08
N LYS A 8 11.52 24.11 -13.35
CA LYS A 8 12.16 25.38 -13.73
C LYS A 8 11.20 26.55 -13.64
N GLU A 9 9.93 26.35 -14.00
CA GLU A 9 8.89 27.39 -13.98
C GLU A 9 8.42 27.70 -12.54
N ASN A 10 8.42 26.72 -11.62
CA ASN A 10 7.98 26.90 -10.22
C ASN A 10 9.12 27.13 -9.20
N ARG A 11 10.29 27.67 -9.61
CA ARG A 11 11.38 27.99 -8.68
C ARG A 11 11.03 29.03 -7.60
N GLN A 12 9.91 29.73 -7.73
CA GLN A 12 9.45 30.74 -6.76
C GLN A 12 8.46 30.21 -5.73
N THR A 13 7.94 28.99 -5.86
CA THR A 13 7.15 28.39 -4.77
C THR A 13 8.13 27.85 -3.74
N GLY A 14 8.28 28.57 -2.62
CA GLY A 14 9.02 28.04 -1.48
C GLY A 14 8.50 26.64 -1.15
N HIS A 15 9.39 25.66 -0.96
CA HIS A 15 8.97 24.34 -0.53
C HIS A 15 8.13 24.50 0.74
N PRO A 16 6.87 24.02 0.77
CA PRO A 16 6.09 24.08 1.99
C PRO A 16 6.91 23.42 3.10
N LYS A 17 6.99 24.08 4.26
CA LYS A 17 7.57 23.45 5.45
C LYS A 17 6.64 22.29 5.81
N LEU A 18 6.99 21.10 5.34
CA LEU A 18 6.27 19.89 5.69
C LEU A 18 6.27 19.74 7.22
N PRO A 19 5.15 19.28 7.82
CA PRO A 19 5.11 18.97 9.23
C PRO A 19 6.21 17.96 9.57
N ASP A 20 6.56 17.92 10.85
CA ASP A 20 7.58 17.02 11.40
C ASP A 20 7.50 15.63 10.74
N PRO A 21 8.61 15.06 10.22
CA PRO A 21 8.63 13.78 9.51
C PRO A 21 7.96 12.62 10.24
N ARG A 22 7.82 12.70 11.57
CA ARG A 22 7.05 11.75 12.38
C ARG A 22 5.58 11.66 11.99
N TYR A 23 5.00 12.73 11.42
CA TYR A 23 3.61 12.77 10.92
C TYR A 23 3.48 12.37 9.44
N MET A 24 4.58 12.24 8.68
CA MET A 24 4.54 11.76 7.30
C MET A 24 4.28 10.25 7.18
N PHE A 25 4.29 9.52 8.30
CA PHE A 25 3.88 8.11 8.37
C PHE A 25 2.39 7.93 8.67
N ILE A 26 1.61 9.01 8.70
CA ILE A 26 0.16 8.92 8.87
C ILE A 26 -0.46 8.71 7.49
N HIS A 27 -1.20 7.61 7.36
CA HIS A 27 -1.89 7.24 6.14
C HIS A 27 -3.24 8.00 6.02
N GLU A 28 -3.18 9.31 5.86
CA GLU A 28 -4.36 10.16 5.60
C GLU A 28 -4.56 10.39 4.09
N PRO A 29 -5.80 10.60 3.62
CA PRO A 29 -6.11 10.94 2.23
C PRO A 29 -5.52 12.29 1.84
N ILE A 30 -5.42 12.50 0.54
CA ILE A 30 -4.98 13.79 -0.03
C ILE A 30 -5.89 14.94 0.44
N SER A 31 -7.21 14.71 0.52
CA SER A 31 -8.20 15.69 1.02
C SER A 31 -7.85 16.22 2.41
N TYR A 32 -7.42 15.35 3.31
CA TYR A 32 -7.02 15.72 4.67
C TYR A 32 -5.82 16.67 4.66
N TRP A 33 -4.80 16.34 3.87
CA TRP A 33 -3.57 17.12 3.80
C TRP A 33 -3.78 18.48 3.12
N VAL A 34 -4.60 18.54 2.07
CA VAL A 34 -5.00 19.79 1.40
C VAL A 34 -5.84 20.65 2.34
N GLY A 35 -6.86 20.09 2.99
CA GLY A 35 -7.73 20.80 3.92
C GLY A 35 -6.98 21.41 5.12
N ASN A 36 -5.90 20.79 5.55
CA ASN A 36 -5.02 21.29 6.61
C ASN A 36 -3.95 22.27 6.13
N GLY A 37 -3.92 22.65 4.85
CA GLY A 37 -2.94 23.57 4.28
C GLY A 37 -1.49 23.06 4.34
N THR A 38 -1.31 21.75 4.55
CA THR A 38 0.01 21.12 4.65
C THR A 38 0.67 21.00 3.27
N ILE A 39 -0.15 20.80 2.25
CA ILE A 39 0.23 20.66 0.85
C ILE A 39 -0.64 21.57 -0.02
N PRO A 40 -0.11 22.10 -1.14
CA PRO A 40 -0.90 22.87 -2.09
C PRO A 40 -1.87 21.98 -2.90
N GLU A 41 -3.03 22.53 -3.25
CA GLU A 41 -4.06 21.83 -4.05
C GLU A 41 -3.65 21.69 -5.53
N ASP A 42 -2.82 22.59 -6.05
CA ASP A 42 -2.43 22.70 -7.46
C ASP A 42 -1.33 21.72 -7.89
N PHE A 43 -0.85 20.86 -6.98
CA PHE A 43 0.19 19.89 -7.28
C PHE A 43 -0.38 18.67 -8.01
N GLN A 44 0.37 18.15 -9.00
CA GLN A 44 0.08 16.85 -9.60
C GLN A 44 0.41 15.73 -8.62
N TRP A 45 -0.63 15.12 -8.04
CA TRP A 45 -0.50 13.97 -7.17
C TRP A 45 -0.20 12.71 -7.97
N ILE A 46 0.64 11.85 -7.41
CA ILE A 46 0.89 10.53 -7.95
C ILE A 46 0.68 9.48 -6.86
N THR A 47 0.24 8.30 -7.24
CA THR A 47 0.22 7.12 -6.38
C THR A 47 0.75 5.91 -7.12
N ILE A 48 1.24 4.93 -6.38
CA ILE A 48 1.70 3.66 -6.92
C ILE A 48 0.82 2.56 -6.31
N VAL A 49 0.10 1.84 -7.16
CA VAL A 49 -0.73 0.70 -6.79
C VAL A 49 -0.03 -0.62 -7.14
N ARG A 50 -0.49 -1.69 -6.51
CA ARG A 50 -0.01 -3.05 -6.73
C ARG A 50 -1.17 -4.00 -6.93
N ASN A 51 -1.01 -5.01 -7.78
CA ASN A 51 -1.97 -6.07 -7.99
C ASN A 51 -2.38 -6.65 -6.62
N PRO A 52 -3.69 -6.72 -6.28
CA PRO A 52 -4.13 -7.19 -4.97
C PRO A 52 -3.58 -8.56 -4.58
N TYR A 53 -3.45 -9.49 -5.55
CA TYR A 53 -2.88 -10.81 -5.30
C TYR A 53 -1.41 -10.74 -4.87
N SER A 54 -0.60 -10.02 -5.65
CA SER A 54 0.83 -9.80 -5.38
C SER A 54 1.05 -9.03 -4.08
N ARG A 55 0.17 -8.04 -3.79
CA ARG A 55 0.19 -7.26 -2.56
C ARG A 55 -0.01 -8.13 -1.32
N LEU A 56 -0.99 -9.03 -1.32
CA LEU A 56 -1.26 -9.91 -0.18
C LEU A 56 -0.17 -10.94 0.07
N VAL A 57 0.39 -11.53 -0.98
CA VAL A 57 1.54 -12.45 -0.86
C VAL A 57 2.72 -11.72 -0.23
N SER A 58 3.05 -10.54 -0.74
CA SER A 58 4.12 -9.70 -0.18
C SER A 58 3.86 -9.35 1.28
N TRP A 59 2.61 -9.07 1.64
CA TRP A 59 2.24 -8.73 3.02
C TRP A 59 2.36 -9.92 3.96
N TYR A 60 1.88 -11.10 3.53
CA TYR A 60 2.02 -12.34 4.29
C TYR A 60 3.49 -12.65 4.58
N TYR A 61 4.37 -12.58 3.58
CA TYR A 61 5.80 -12.83 3.77
C TYR A 61 6.50 -11.75 4.58
N PHE A 62 6.07 -10.49 4.46
CA PHE A 62 6.54 -9.42 5.33
C PHE A 62 6.20 -9.70 6.80
N LEU A 63 4.95 -10.04 7.12
CA LEU A 63 4.53 -10.38 8.48
C LEU A 63 5.24 -11.65 8.97
N LYS A 64 5.31 -12.69 8.14
CA LYS A 64 6.03 -13.93 8.46
C LYS A 64 7.50 -13.65 8.77
N ARG A 65 8.17 -12.82 7.97
CA ARG A 65 9.57 -12.42 8.19
C ARG A 65 9.73 -11.54 9.42
N GLN A 66 8.87 -10.56 9.67
CA GLN A 66 8.94 -9.77 10.90
C GLN A 66 8.59 -10.58 12.15
N THR A 67 7.92 -11.72 12.01
CA THR A 67 7.73 -12.67 13.10
C THR A 67 8.94 -13.58 13.31
N ILE A 68 10.01 -13.48 12.51
CA ILE A 68 11.22 -14.31 12.62
C ILE A 68 12.46 -13.40 12.54
N ASP A 69 13.12 -13.20 13.67
CA ASP A 69 14.44 -12.61 13.79
C ASP A 69 15.44 -13.36 12.87
N PRO A 70 16.07 -12.66 11.91
CA PRO A 70 16.90 -13.30 10.90
C PRO A 70 18.28 -13.74 11.41
N VAL A 71 18.68 -13.34 12.62
CA VAL A 71 19.99 -13.68 13.22
C VAL A 71 19.85 -14.88 14.15
N THR A 72 18.75 -14.96 14.88
CA THR A 72 18.52 -15.95 15.95
C THR A 72 17.49 -17.00 15.58
N GLY A 73 16.69 -16.78 14.52
CA GLY A 73 15.53 -17.61 14.19
C GLY A 73 14.36 -17.49 15.19
N GLY A 74 14.52 -16.70 16.26
CA GLY A 74 13.47 -16.43 17.25
C GLY A 74 12.46 -15.42 16.75
N HIS A 75 11.39 -15.11 17.48
CA HIS A 75 10.39 -14.17 16.97
C HIS A 75 10.70 -12.68 17.24
N ALA A 76 10.73 -11.84 16.20
CA ALA A 76 11.11 -10.42 16.32
C ALA A 76 9.99 -9.47 16.80
N PHE A 77 8.72 -9.86 16.71
CA PHE A 77 7.64 -9.24 17.50
C PHE A 77 7.55 -9.95 18.85
N GLY A 78 7.41 -9.17 19.94
CA GLY A 78 7.32 -9.68 21.32
C GLY A 78 6.61 -11.03 21.39
N LYS A 79 7.31 -12.03 21.95
CA LYS A 79 7.11 -13.49 21.79
C LYS A 79 5.67 -14.00 21.66
N ARG A 80 4.69 -13.30 22.24
CA ARG A 80 3.26 -13.67 22.23
C ARG A 80 2.55 -13.37 20.91
N LYS A 81 2.76 -12.19 20.29
CA LYS A 81 2.04 -11.78 19.05
C LYS A 81 2.53 -12.53 17.81
N SER A 82 3.80 -12.91 17.82
CA SER A 82 4.43 -13.69 16.76
C SER A 82 4.03 -15.15 16.78
N LEU A 83 3.96 -15.76 17.97
CA LEU A 83 3.45 -17.12 18.15
C LEU A 83 1.97 -17.21 17.75
N GLU A 84 1.16 -16.22 18.10
CA GLU A 84 -0.26 -16.16 17.71
C GLU A 84 -0.45 -16.05 16.18
N PHE A 85 0.35 -15.21 15.51
CA PHE A 85 0.31 -15.12 14.04
C PHE A 85 0.73 -16.44 13.39
N GLN A 86 1.79 -17.07 13.88
CA GLN A 86 2.26 -18.35 13.34
C GLN A 86 1.28 -19.50 13.60
N ASN A 87 0.66 -19.55 14.77
CA ASN A 87 -0.31 -20.59 15.11
C ASN A 87 -1.62 -20.45 14.31
N ASN A 88 -2.09 -19.21 14.08
CA ASN A 88 -3.37 -18.96 13.43
C ASN A 88 -3.27 -18.82 11.90
N TYR A 89 -2.12 -18.40 11.37
CA TYR A 89 -1.94 -18.05 9.95
C TYR A 89 -0.68 -18.67 9.35
N TYR A 90 -0.31 -19.88 9.80
CA TYR A 90 0.90 -20.57 9.37
C TYR A 90 1.03 -20.67 7.84
N THR A 91 -0.08 -20.95 7.16
CA THR A 91 -0.14 -21.04 5.69
C THR A 91 -0.76 -19.78 5.09
N PHE A 92 -0.38 -19.48 3.85
CA PHE A 92 -0.98 -18.38 3.11
C PHE A 92 -2.50 -18.58 2.92
N GLU A 93 -2.94 -19.82 2.69
CA GLU A 93 -4.38 -20.11 2.59
C GLU A 93 -5.12 -19.77 3.89
N ASN A 94 -4.58 -20.14 5.06
CA ASN A 94 -5.20 -19.81 6.34
C ASN A 94 -5.20 -18.30 6.57
N PHE A 95 -4.13 -17.59 6.19
CA PHE A 95 -4.06 -16.13 6.21
C PHE A 95 -5.19 -15.48 5.40
N ILE A 96 -5.51 -16.02 4.21
CA ILE A 96 -6.64 -15.57 3.40
C ILE A 96 -7.98 -15.96 4.03
N ARG A 97 -8.24 -17.25 4.29
CA ARG A 97 -9.56 -17.73 4.78
C ARG A 97 -10.01 -17.03 6.05
N SER A 98 -9.09 -16.84 7.00
CA SER A 98 -9.35 -16.16 8.28
C SER A 98 -9.49 -14.64 8.20
N ASN A 99 -9.23 -14.03 7.04
CA ASN A 99 -9.17 -12.58 6.87
C ASN A 99 -8.21 -11.92 7.90
N ALA A 100 -7.02 -12.49 8.05
CA ALA A 100 -6.06 -12.11 9.09
C ALA A 100 -5.78 -10.60 9.16
N LEU A 101 -5.80 -9.91 8.02
CA LEU A 101 -5.64 -8.45 7.96
C LEU A 101 -6.77 -7.71 8.66
N SER A 102 -8.03 -8.09 8.40
CA SER A 102 -9.19 -7.49 9.08
C SER A 102 -9.17 -7.75 10.59
N VAL A 103 -8.87 -8.98 11.01
CA VAL A 103 -8.75 -9.37 12.43
C VAL A 103 -7.66 -8.55 13.13
N SER A 104 -6.49 -8.38 12.48
CA SER A 104 -5.38 -7.58 13.02
C SER A 104 -5.68 -6.07 13.10
N THR A 105 -6.76 -5.60 12.46
CA THR A 105 -7.24 -4.21 12.49
C THR A 105 -8.45 -3.99 13.39
N GLY A 106 -8.83 -5.01 14.18
CA GLY A 106 -9.96 -4.93 15.12
C GLY A 106 -11.31 -5.25 14.49
N GLY A 107 -11.35 -6.00 13.38
CA GLY A 107 -12.60 -6.48 12.78
C GLY A 107 -13.49 -5.42 12.14
N ILE A 108 -13.04 -4.16 12.08
CA ILE A 108 -13.79 -3.07 11.44
C ILE A 108 -13.69 -3.23 9.93
N MET A 109 -14.66 -3.97 9.42
CA MET A 109 -15.05 -4.01 8.03
C MET A 109 -15.98 -2.81 7.80
N TRP A 110 -15.60 -1.90 6.92
CA TRP A 110 -16.55 -1.02 6.20
C TRP A 110 -17.36 0.01 7.01
N GLU A 111 -16.83 0.62 8.07
CA GLU A 111 -17.43 1.88 8.55
C GLU A 111 -16.73 3.09 7.94
N ASN A 112 -17.43 3.71 6.99
CA ASN A 112 -17.25 5.01 6.33
C ASN A 112 -15.87 5.65 6.51
N PHE A 113 -15.07 5.63 5.44
CA PHE A 113 -13.81 6.37 5.28
C PHE A 113 -13.92 7.80 5.83
N GLU A 114 -15.02 8.49 5.52
CA GLU A 114 -15.34 9.83 6.01
C GLU A 114 -15.57 9.90 7.53
N ARG A 115 -16.21 8.90 8.15
CA ARG A 115 -16.43 8.86 9.61
C ARG A 115 -15.16 8.49 10.38
N ALA A 116 -14.25 7.75 9.75
CA ALA A 116 -12.94 7.44 10.32
C ALA A 116 -11.96 8.63 10.24
N GLY A 117 -12.40 9.79 9.74
CA GLY A 117 -11.57 10.98 9.59
C GLY A 117 -10.49 10.85 8.52
N GLY A 118 -10.62 9.92 7.57
CA GLY A 118 -9.61 9.65 6.54
C GLY A 118 -8.54 8.62 6.94
N LEU A 119 -8.53 8.12 8.19
CA LEU A 119 -7.48 7.21 8.62
C LEU A 119 -7.55 5.84 7.93
N TRP A 120 -6.57 5.55 7.07
CA TRP A 120 -6.48 4.25 6.41
C TRP A 120 -6.27 3.11 7.41
N ARG A 121 -6.97 2.00 7.19
CA ARG A 121 -6.76 0.75 7.94
C ARG A 121 -6.13 -0.32 7.06
N ARG A 122 -5.26 -1.15 7.65
CA ARG A 122 -4.49 -2.20 6.95
C ARG A 122 -5.33 -3.21 6.13
N GLY A 123 -6.63 -3.32 6.42
CA GLY A 123 -7.56 -4.17 5.67
C GLY A 123 -8.22 -3.49 4.47
N TRP A 124 -8.02 -2.19 4.24
CA TRP A 124 -8.74 -1.45 3.20
C TRP A 124 -8.13 -1.61 1.80
N THR A 125 -8.98 -1.42 0.80
CA THR A 125 -8.61 -1.41 -0.62
C THR A 125 -7.73 -0.19 -0.92
N GLN A 126 -6.90 -0.28 -1.95
CA GLN A 126 -6.09 0.85 -2.42
C GLN A 126 -6.96 1.97 -2.98
N SER A 127 -8.10 1.63 -3.57
CA SER A 127 -9.12 2.57 -4.06
C SER A 127 -9.56 3.59 -3.00
N ARG A 128 -9.63 3.20 -1.73
CA ARG A 128 -10.02 4.11 -0.64
C ARG A 128 -9.00 5.21 -0.34
N PHE A 129 -7.72 5.02 -0.69
CA PHE A 129 -6.71 6.08 -0.51
C PHE A 129 -6.91 7.27 -1.45
N ILE A 130 -7.52 7.03 -2.60
CA ILE A 130 -7.74 8.04 -3.63
C ILE A 130 -9.22 8.42 -3.72
N GLU A 131 -10.01 8.03 -2.73
CA GLU A 131 -11.41 8.46 -2.62
C GLU A 131 -11.44 9.97 -2.33
N GLY A 132 -12.02 10.73 -3.26
CA GLY A 132 -12.00 12.20 -3.27
C GLY A 132 -11.45 12.76 -4.59
N ASP A 133 -11.99 13.90 -5.05
CA ASP A 133 -11.56 14.54 -6.31
C ASP A 133 -10.23 15.26 -6.14
N HIS A 134 -9.16 14.47 -6.18
CA HIS A 134 -7.80 14.94 -6.36
C HIS A 134 -7.33 14.28 -7.63
N LYS A 135 -6.93 15.03 -8.65
CA LYS A 135 -6.47 14.48 -9.93
C LYS A 135 -5.16 13.68 -9.74
N VAL A 136 -5.25 12.48 -9.18
CA VAL A 136 -4.12 11.60 -8.88
C VAL A 136 -3.79 10.81 -10.12
N ARG A 137 -2.53 10.87 -10.54
CA ARG A 137 -2.00 9.99 -11.57
C ARG A 137 -1.57 8.67 -10.93
N ILE A 138 -2.15 7.58 -11.39
CA ILE A 138 -1.92 6.24 -10.86
C ILE A 138 -0.83 5.56 -11.68
N PHE A 139 0.09 4.86 -11.01
CA PHE A 139 1.12 4.03 -11.62
C PHE A 139 1.10 2.64 -11.00
N HIS A 140 1.50 1.63 -11.75
CA HIS A 140 1.54 0.24 -11.29
C HIS A 140 2.97 -0.15 -10.91
N ILE A 141 3.17 -0.71 -9.72
CA ILE A 141 4.50 -1.13 -9.29
C ILE A 141 5.08 -2.25 -10.17
N GLU A 142 4.20 -3.02 -10.82
CA GLU A 142 4.56 -4.04 -11.81
C GLU A 142 5.23 -3.45 -13.05
N ASN A 143 4.96 -2.17 -13.37
CA ASN A 143 5.54 -1.46 -14.50
C ASN A 143 5.92 -0.01 -14.14
N LEU A 144 7.11 0.18 -13.57
CA LEU A 144 7.60 1.51 -13.19
C LEU A 144 8.08 2.36 -14.38
N SER A 145 8.15 1.83 -15.60
CA SER A 145 8.63 2.59 -16.76
C SER A 145 7.79 3.84 -17.03
N GLU A 146 6.47 3.74 -16.85
CA GLU A 146 5.55 4.87 -16.99
C GLU A 146 5.82 5.97 -15.96
N LEU A 147 6.16 5.57 -14.73
CA LEU A 147 6.51 6.52 -13.66
C LEU A 147 7.85 7.19 -13.95
N GLU A 148 8.84 6.44 -14.44
CA GLU A 148 10.13 7.00 -14.85
C GLU A 148 10.00 8.00 -15.99
N ASP A 149 9.15 7.70 -16.97
CA ASP A 149 8.90 8.57 -18.12
C ASP A 149 8.17 9.84 -17.68
N PHE A 150 7.20 9.71 -16.77
CA PHE A 150 6.55 10.83 -16.11
C PHE A 150 7.55 11.71 -15.33
N ALA A 151 8.39 11.09 -14.50
CA ALA A 151 9.40 11.77 -13.70
C ALA A 151 10.53 12.37 -14.57
N GLY A 152 10.78 11.79 -15.75
CA GLY A 152 11.82 12.19 -16.69
C GLY A 152 13.23 11.79 -16.28
N PHE A 153 13.35 10.73 -15.48
CA PHE A 153 14.62 10.10 -15.15
C PHE A 153 14.41 8.64 -14.78
N LYS A 154 15.44 7.82 -15.03
CA LYS A 154 15.44 6.40 -14.67
C LYS A 154 15.80 6.22 -13.20
N PHE A 155 15.05 5.38 -12.49
CA PHE A 155 15.32 5.11 -11.09
C PHE A 155 16.53 4.18 -10.98
N LYS A 156 17.53 4.58 -10.18
CA LYS A 156 18.60 3.68 -9.77
C LYS A 156 18.06 2.82 -8.64
N HIS A 157 17.38 1.72 -8.96
CA HIS A 157 16.79 0.85 -7.94
C HIS A 157 17.89 0.26 -7.04
N THR A 158 17.94 0.65 -5.77
CA THR A 158 18.98 0.16 -4.83
C THR A 158 18.47 -0.79 -3.76
N ARG A 159 17.15 -0.91 -3.57
CA ARG A 159 16.58 -1.84 -2.57
C ARG A 159 15.10 -2.19 -2.85
N HIS A 160 14.86 -3.22 -3.65
CA HIS A 160 13.54 -3.85 -3.68
C HIS A 160 13.36 -4.70 -2.41
N ASN A 161 12.16 -4.69 -1.84
CA ASN A 161 11.84 -5.57 -0.74
C ASN A 161 11.87 -7.02 -1.26
N THR A 162 12.95 -7.75 -0.97
CA THR A 162 13.16 -9.15 -1.35
C THR A 162 12.55 -10.14 -0.36
N SER A 163 11.63 -9.70 0.52
CA SER A 163 10.94 -10.61 1.45
C SER A 163 10.20 -11.75 0.73
N PHE A 164 9.97 -11.63 -0.58
CA PHE A 164 9.47 -12.67 -1.45
C PHE A 164 10.02 -12.50 -2.89
N SER A 165 10.30 -13.61 -3.59
CA SER A 165 10.91 -13.61 -4.94
C SER A 165 10.31 -14.62 -5.92
N GLY A 166 9.02 -14.96 -5.80
CA GLY A 166 8.31 -15.86 -6.73
C GLY A 166 7.15 -15.20 -7.46
N PRO A 167 6.53 -15.88 -8.44
CA PRO A 167 5.22 -15.49 -8.98
C PRO A 167 4.17 -15.60 -7.86
N TRP A 168 3.22 -14.66 -7.81
CA TRP A 168 2.20 -14.65 -6.75
C TRP A 168 1.18 -15.78 -6.97
N GLU A 169 1.02 -16.21 -8.21
CA GLU A 169 0.09 -17.23 -8.71
C GLU A 169 0.26 -18.56 -7.96
N ASP A 170 1.51 -18.94 -7.68
CA ASP A 170 1.88 -20.19 -7.00
C ASP A 170 1.35 -20.27 -5.56
N HIS A 171 0.90 -19.16 -4.99
CA HIS A 171 0.36 -19.11 -3.63
C HIS A 171 -1.16 -19.32 -3.55
N TYR A 172 -1.86 -19.27 -4.68
CA TYR A 172 -3.31 -19.27 -4.69
C TYR A 172 -3.88 -20.61 -5.15
N THR A 173 -4.88 -21.09 -4.41
CA THR A 173 -5.86 -22.01 -4.95
C THR A 173 -6.95 -21.19 -5.65
N LYS A 174 -7.77 -21.84 -6.47
CA LYS A 174 -8.95 -21.18 -7.06
C LYS A 174 -9.83 -20.53 -5.99
N GLU A 175 -10.06 -21.24 -4.87
CA GLU A 175 -10.85 -20.75 -3.75
C GLU A 175 -10.26 -19.48 -3.14
N THR A 176 -8.96 -19.46 -2.80
CA THR A 176 -8.35 -18.29 -2.15
C THR A 176 -8.22 -17.11 -3.11
N ARG A 177 -8.06 -17.36 -4.41
CA ARG A 177 -8.08 -16.34 -5.46
C ARG A 177 -9.45 -15.68 -5.57
N ASP A 178 -10.53 -16.47 -5.54
CA ASP A 178 -11.91 -16.00 -5.55
C ASP A 178 -12.20 -15.14 -4.30
N ILE A 179 -11.77 -15.58 -3.12
CA ILE A 179 -11.91 -14.80 -1.86
C ILE A 179 -11.22 -13.43 -1.97
N VAL A 180 -10.00 -13.38 -2.50
CA VAL A 180 -9.24 -12.13 -2.62
C VAL A 180 -9.87 -11.20 -3.66
N TYR A 181 -10.32 -11.73 -4.79
CA TYR A 181 -11.06 -10.93 -5.77
C TYR A 181 -12.27 -10.27 -5.13
N GLU A 182 -13.10 -11.03 -4.41
CA GLU A 182 -14.30 -10.49 -3.76
C GLU A 182 -13.99 -9.41 -2.73
N ARG A 183 -12.91 -9.55 -1.95
CA ARG A 183 -12.51 -8.55 -0.94
C ARG A 183 -11.92 -7.27 -1.54
N TYR A 184 -11.27 -7.38 -2.69
CA TYR A 184 -10.52 -6.29 -3.32
C TYR A 184 -11.09 -5.92 -4.68
N ARG A 185 -12.36 -6.26 -4.96
CA ARG A 185 -13.00 -6.06 -6.26
C ARG A 185 -12.83 -4.64 -6.79
N GLU A 186 -13.02 -3.65 -5.93
CA GLU A 186 -12.81 -2.24 -6.26
C GLU A 186 -11.39 -1.94 -6.75
N ASP A 187 -10.34 -2.57 -6.21
CA ASP A 187 -8.97 -2.38 -6.69
C ASP A 187 -8.80 -3.00 -8.09
N PHE A 188 -9.40 -4.17 -8.34
CA PHE A 188 -9.35 -4.79 -9.66
C PHE A 188 -10.02 -3.91 -10.71
N GLU A 189 -11.23 -3.45 -10.41
CA GLU A 189 -12.04 -2.64 -11.31
C GLU A 189 -11.45 -1.24 -11.54
N ASN A 190 -11.05 -0.53 -10.48
CA ASN A 190 -10.57 0.85 -10.59
C ASN A 190 -9.17 0.96 -11.17
N PHE A 191 -8.32 -0.07 -11.02
CA PHE A 191 -6.94 -0.05 -11.49
C PHE A 191 -6.66 -0.95 -12.69
N GLY A 192 -7.69 -1.58 -13.25
CA GLY A 192 -7.58 -2.40 -14.45
C GLY A 192 -6.72 -3.64 -14.27
N TYR A 193 -6.83 -4.31 -13.11
CA TYR A 193 -6.18 -5.60 -12.88
C TYR A 193 -7.08 -6.75 -13.32
N ASP A 194 -6.48 -7.78 -13.92
CA ASP A 194 -7.17 -9.02 -14.24
C ASP A 194 -7.50 -9.82 -12.97
N ARG A 195 -8.69 -10.43 -12.97
CA ARG A 195 -9.11 -11.41 -11.97
C ARG A 195 -8.31 -12.69 -12.11
#